data_AF-A0A662W8S0-F1
#
_entry.id   AF-A0A662W8S0-F1
#
_cell.length_a   1.000
_cell.length_b   1.000
_cell.length_c   1.000
_cell.angle_alpha   90.00
_cell.angle_beta   90.00
_cell.angle_gamma   90.00
#
_symmetry.space_group_name_H-M   'P 1'
#
loop_
_entity.id
_entity.type
_entity.pdbx_description
1 polymer ?
#
loop_
_entity_poly.entity_id
_entity_poly.type
_entity_poly.pdbx_seq_one_letter_code
_entity_poly.pdbx_strand_id
1 'polypeptide(L)' 'MQSAVKRPGRVKNYLKRKYGNKAFTKSGEIKHSYVLKAIKDVKENMPPSKRRQSLLNALHLAKRFETLGKGKRGK' A
#
# COMPACT_ATOMS: atom_id res chain seq x y z
N MET A 1 -7.46 -19.91 -5.63
CA MET A 1 -6.41 -18.89 -5.87
C MET A 1 -7.04 -17.49 -5.78
N GLN A 2 -6.54 -16.61 -4.90
CA GLN A 2 -6.91 -15.19 -4.92
C GLN A 2 -5.62 -14.37 -4.85
N SER A 3 -5.10 -14.10 -6.04
CA SER A 3 -3.90 -13.32 -6.31
C SER A 3 -4.20 -11.83 -6.20
N ALA A 4 -3.35 -11.13 -5.45
CA ALA A 4 -3.25 -9.66 -5.39
C ALA A 4 -4.49 -8.91 -4.87
N VAL A 5 -4.22 -7.88 -4.06
CA VAL A 5 -5.23 -6.90 -3.63
C VAL A 5 -5.94 -6.35 -4.87
N LYS A 6 -7.20 -6.73 -5.11
CA LYS A 6 -8.03 -6.39 -6.29
C LYS A 6 -8.38 -4.89 -6.43
N ARG A 7 -7.58 -3.98 -5.85
CA ARG A 7 -7.65 -2.52 -6.06
C ARG A 7 -6.24 -1.90 -6.12
N PRO A 8 -5.31 -2.39 -6.95
CA PRO A 8 -3.91 -1.99 -6.85
C PRO A 8 -3.66 -0.57 -7.36
N GLY A 9 -4.49 -0.05 -8.27
CA GLY A 9 -4.20 1.19 -9.00
C GLY A 9 -3.89 2.38 -8.10
N ARG A 10 -4.73 2.69 -7.10
CA ARG A 10 -4.56 3.92 -6.34
C ARG A 10 -3.33 3.92 -5.42
N VAL A 11 -3.09 2.83 -4.69
CA VAL A 11 -1.92 2.69 -3.82
C VAL A 11 -0.65 2.54 -4.65
N LYS A 12 -0.68 1.71 -5.69
CA LYS A 12 0.45 1.52 -6.62
C LYS A 12 0.81 2.83 -7.32
N ASN A 13 -0.17 3.57 -7.83
CA ASN A 13 0.07 4.86 -8.49
C ASN A 13 0.59 5.90 -7.50
N TYR A 14 0.06 5.95 -6.27
CA TYR A 14 0.58 6.85 -5.23
C TYR A 14 2.04 6.56 -4.91
N LEU A 15 2.37 5.29 -4.62
CA LEU A 15 3.73 4.87 -4.27
C LEU A 15 4.69 5.01 -5.46
N LYS A 16 4.24 4.71 -6.68
CA LYS A 16 5.04 4.90 -7.90
C LYS A 16 5.33 6.37 -8.15
N ARG A 17 4.36 7.28 -7.98
CA ARG A 17 4.58 8.72 -8.13
C ARG A 17 5.51 9.29 -7.06
N LYS A 18 5.36 8.85 -5.80
CA LYS A 18 6.10 9.44 -4.68
C LYS A 18 7.48 8.85 -4.47
N TYR A 19 7.60 7.53 -4.59
CA TYR A 19 8.82 6.80 -4.27
C TYR A 19 9.42 6.11 -5.50
N GLY A 20 8.69 5.95 -6.61
CA GLY A 20 9.20 5.27 -7.79
C GLY A 20 9.38 3.76 -7.59
N ASN A 21 10.23 3.16 -8.44
CA ASN A 21 10.39 1.70 -8.49
C ASN A 21 10.99 1.10 -7.21
N LYS A 22 11.69 1.88 -6.37
CA LYS A 22 12.26 1.40 -5.09
C LYS A 22 11.20 0.94 -4.08
N ALA A 23 9.96 1.42 -4.21
CA ALA A 23 8.84 0.98 -3.38
C ALA A 23 8.30 -0.41 -3.76
N PHE A 24 8.79 -0.98 -4.85
CA PHE A 24 8.35 -2.27 -5.37
C PHE A 24 9.48 -3.31 -5.28
N THR A 25 9.10 -4.58 -5.16
CA THR A 25 10.00 -5.73 -5.32
C THR A 25 10.25 -6.01 -6.80
N LYS A 26 11.20 -6.90 -7.11
CA LYS A 26 11.43 -7.35 -8.50
C LYS A 26 10.19 -8.00 -9.12
N SER A 27 9.33 -8.64 -8.31
CA SER A 27 8.03 -9.21 -8.71
C SER A 27 6.92 -8.16 -8.91
N GLY A 28 7.19 -6.88 -8.64
CA GLY A 28 6.20 -5.80 -8.76
C GLY A 28 5.23 -5.69 -7.58
N GLU A 29 5.50 -6.40 -6.48
CA GLU A 29 4.77 -6.28 -5.22
C GLU A 29 5.24 -5.04 -4.44
N ILE A 30 4.37 -4.48 -3.62
CA ILE A 30 4.70 -3.29 -2.82
C ILE A 30 5.48 -3.71 -1.57
N LYS A 31 6.61 -3.03 -1.31
CA LYS A 31 7.38 -3.21 -0.06
C LYS A 31 6.61 -2.64 1.13
N HIS A 32 6.47 -3.44 2.19
CA HIS A 32 5.78 -3.06 3.43
C HIS A 32 6.28 -1.73 4.03
N SER A 33 7.60 -1.56 4.08
CA SER A 33 8.24 -0.35 4.61
C SER A 33 7.76 0.93 3.92
N TYR A 34 7.44 0.85 2.63
CA TYR A 34 6.93 1.98 1.86
C TYR A 34 5.43 2.24 2.08
N VAL A 35 4.64 1.21 2.41
CA VAL A 35 3.25 1.38 2.85
C VAL A 35 3.20 2.16 4.16
N LEU A 36 4.05 1.79 5.14
CA LEU A 36 4.13 2.49 6.42
C LEU A 36 4.58 3.95 6.25
N LYS A 37 5.62 4.18 5.44
CA LYS A 37 6.07 5.54 5.11
C LYS A 37 4.96 6.36 4.46
N ALA A 38 4.20 5.77 3.53
CA ALA A 38 3.09 6.44 2.89
C ALA A 38 1.95 6.77 3.85
N ILE A 39 1.63 5.90 4.82
CA ILE A 39 0.62 6.19 5.85
C ILE A 39 1.05 7.40 6.69
N LYS A 40 2.30 7.41 7.17
CA LYS A 40 2.85 8.51 7.96
C LYS A 40 2.80 9.81 7.17
N ASP A 41 3.29 9.77 5.95
CA ASP A 41 3.34 10.91 5.04
C ASP A 41 1.95 11.47 4.70
N VAL A 42 0.95 10.64 4.41
CA VAL A 42 -0.43 11.09 4.13
C VAL A 42 -1.09 11.65 5.39
N LYS A 43 -0.68 11.20 6.58
CA LYS A 43 -1.16 11.78 7.85
C LYS A 43 -0.56 13.16 8.09
N GLU A 44 0.73 13.34 7.83
CA GLU A 44 1.49 14.56 8.17
C GLU A 44 1.40 15.64 7.09
N ASN A 45 1.53 15.26 5.82
CA ASN A 45 1.73 16.21 4.71
C ASN A 45 0.47 16.49 3.88
N MET A 46 -0.65 15.81 4.14
CA MET A 46 -1.89 15.98 3.36
C MET A 46 -2.99 16.58 4.24
N PRO A 47 -3.66 17.66 3.78
CA PRO A 47 -4.75 18.26 4.54
C PRO A 47 -5.93 17.29 4.70
N PRO A 48 -6.68 17.38 5.81
CA PRO A 48 -7.88 16.59 6.03
C PRO A 48 -8.86 16.78 4.88
N SER A 49 -9.12 15.70 4.15
CA SER A 49 -10.01 15.69 3.00
C SER A 49 -10.55 14.29 2.76
N LYS A 50 -11.70 14.18 2.09
CA LYS A 50 -12.27 12.89 1.66
C LYS A 50 -11.26 12.08 0.83
N ARG A 51 -10.43 12.76 0.03
CA ARG A 51 -9.35 12.15 -0.76
C ARG A 51 -8.25 11.55 0.11
N ARG A 52 -7.81 12.26 1.15
CA ARG A 52 -6.84 11.78 2.15
C ARG A 52 -7.38 10.53 2.86
N GLN A 53 -8.61 10.60 3.36
CA GLN A 53 -9.22 9.53 4.14
C GLN A 53 -9.37 8.25 3.31
N SER A 54 -9.81 8.39 2.06
CA SER A 54 -9.92 7.27 1.12
C SER A 54 -8.56 6.64 0.78
N LEU A 55 -7.49 7.44 0.67
CA LEU A 55 -6.13 6.93 0.46
C LEU A 55 -5.59 6.21 1.70
N LEU A 56 -5.80 6.76 2.90
CA LEU A 56 -5.43 6.12 4.17
C LEU A 56 -6.13 4.78 4.35
N ASN A 57 -7.42 4.69 4.06
CA ASN A 57 -8.16 3.43 4.12
C ASN A 57 -7.56 2.39 3.17
N ALA A 58 -7.20 2.79 1.95
CA ALA A 58 -6.55 1.89 0.99
C ALA A 58 -5.14 1.43 1.46
N LEU A 59 -4.36 2.31 2.07
CA LEU A 59 -3.04 1.99 2.63
C LEU A 59 -3.15 1.06 3.86
N HIS A 60 -4.12 1.30 4.74
CA HIS A 60 -4.40 0.42 5.88
C HIS A 60 -4.88 -0.96 5.44
N LEU A 61 -5.71 -1.04 4.39
CA LEU A 61 -6.09 -2.30 3.78
C LEU A 61 -4.88 -3.03 3.21
N ALA A 62 -4.01 -2.34 2.47
CA ALA A 62 -2.77 -2.93 1.93
C ALA A 62 -1.86 -3.49 3.05
N LYS A 63 -1.74 -2.78 4.18
CA LYS A 63 -1.05 -3.26 5.38
C LYS A 63 -1.67 -4.56 5.92
N ARG A 64 -3.01 -4.64 5.99
CA ARG A 64 -3.73 -5.83 6.48
C ARG A 64 -3.66 -7.04 5.54
N PHE A 65 -3.66 -6.81 4.23
CA PHE A 65 -3.59 -7.91 3.25
C PHE A 65 -2.22 -8.62 3.28
N GLU A 66 -1.14 -7.94 3.64
CA GLU A 66 0.15 -8.60 3.84
C GLU A 66 0.13 -9.54 5.06
N THR A 67 -0.48 -9.11 6.18
CA THR A 67 -0.61 -9.95 7.37
C THR A 67 -1.46 -11.20 7.10
N LEU A 68 -2.49 -11.09 6.27
CA LEU A 68 -3.31 -12.23 5.84
C LEU A 68 -2.62 -13.12 4.79
N GLY A 69 -1.80 -12.53 3.91
CA GLY A 69 -1.03 -13.27 2.89
C GLY A 69 0.15 -14.06 3.46
N LYS A 70 0.76 -13.59 4.56
CA LYS A 70 1.84 -14.30 5.27
C LYS A 70 1.33 -15.60 5.92
N GLY A 71 0.12 -15.61 6.47
CA GLY A 71 -0.48 -16.80 7.09
C GLY A 71 -0.85 -17.93 6.12
N LYS A 72 -0.93 -17.66 4.81
CA LYS A 72 -1.25 -18.67 3.77
C LYS A 72 -0.03 -19.18 2.98
N ARG A 73 1.17 -18.69 3.27
CA ARG A 73 2.43 -19.13 2.62
C ARG A 73 3.17 -20.24 3.39
N GLY A 74 2.61 -20.70 4.51
CA GLY A 74 3.21 -21.70 5.39
C GLY A 74 2.43 -23.01 5.49
N LYS A 75 1.81 -23.49 4.39
CA LYS A 75 1.27 -24.84 4.30
C LYS A 75 1.46 -25.38 2.90
#